data_AF-A0A5C8BKL7-F1
#
_entry.id   AF-A0A5C8BKL7-F1
#
_cell.length_a   1.000
_cell.length_b   1.000
_cell.length_c   1.000
_cell.angle_alpha   90.00
_cell.angle_beta   90.00
_cell.angle_gamma   90.00
#
_symmetry.space_group_name_H-M   'P 1'
#
loop_
_entity.id
_entity.type
_entity.pdbx_description
1 polymer ?
#
loop_
_entity_poly.entity_id
_entity_poly.type
_entity_poly.pdbx_seq_one_letter_code
_entity_poly.pdbx_strand_id
1 'polypeptide(L)'
;MKNFILTTLLSLTAIGVANAADATNPPSPPQMPAACKPIMEHMMSSHKQIEAAVKANNPTLVGNLVIAEHNYMESAIAQNPECKPQHRMQPMPPQ
;
A
#
# COMPACT_ATOMS: atom_id res chain seq x y z
N MET A 1 67.22 30.14 -26.98
CA MET A 1 67.02 29.42 -28.25
C MET A 1 65.60 28.85 -28.26
N LYS A 2 65.01 28.87 -29.46
CA LYS A 2 63.62 28.65 -29.84
C LYS A 2 63.27 27.15 -29.87
N ASN A 3 61.96 26.85 -29.77
CA ASN A 3 61.19 25.74 -30.39
C ASN A 3 60.29 25.03 -29.35
N PHE A 4 58.96 25.21 -29.26
CA PHE A 4 57.83 24.88 -30.17
C PHE A 4 57.50 23.36 -30.22
N ILE A 5 56.19 23.02 -30.31
CA ILE A 5 55.55 21.73 -30.68
C ILE A 5 55.38 20.74 -29.49
N LEU A 6 54.29 19.99 -29.21
CA LEU A 6 52.89 19.85 -29.67
C LEU A 6 52.20 18.83 -28.73
N THR A 7 50.87 18.97 -28.58
CA THR A 7 49.83 17.93 -28.37
C THR A 7 50.17 16.54 -27.80
N THR A 8 49.39 16.12 -26.80
CA THR A 8 48.35 15.08 -27.01
C THR A 8 47.32 15.07 -25.88
N LEU A 9 46.08 15.43 -26.22
CA LEU A 9 44.89 14.99 -25.50
C LEU A 9 44.69 13.50 -25.79
N LEU A 10 44.62 12.66 -24.75
CA LEU A 10 43.85 11.43 -24.84
C LEU A 10 42.85 11.38 -23.69
N SER A 11 41.63 11.71 -24.09
CA SER A 11 40.38 11.59 -23.36
C SER A 11 40.24 10.19 -22.76
N LEU A 12 40.11 10.10 -21.43
CA LEU A 12 39.60 8.90 -20.78
C LEU A 12 38.14 8.73 -21.21
N THR A 13 37.92 7.87 -22.20
CA THR A 13 36.60 7.28 -22.43
C THR A 13 36.28 6.44 -21.20
N ALA A 14 35.49 7.00 -20.29
CA ALA A 14 34.83 6.24 -19.26
C ALA A 14 33.98 5.19 -19.98
N ILE A 15 34.46 3.95 -20.01
CA ILE A 15 33.69 2.79 -20.39
C ILE A 15 32.65 2.63 -19.27
N GLY A 16 31.55 3.38 -19.42
CA GLY A 16 30.36 3.16 -18.63
C GLY A 16 29.89 1.76 -18.94
N VAL A 17 30.12 0.84 -18.02
CA VAL A 17 29.47 -0.46 -18.02
C VAL A 17 27.98 -0.17 -17.93
N ALA A 18 27.31 -0.17 -19.08
CA ALA A 18 25.86 -0.16 -19.15
C ALA A 18 25.42 -1.50 -18.59
N ASN A 19 25.31 -1.59 -17.26
CA ASN A 19 24.46 -2.56 -16.63
C ASN A 19 23.07 -2.25 -17.19
N ALA A 20 22.61 -3.08 -18.12
CA ALA A 20 21.20 -3.24 -18.39
C ALA A 20 20.58 -3.72 -17.08
N ALA A 21 20.31 -2.77 -16.18
CA ALA A 21 19.34 -2.95 -15.15
C ALA A 21 18.04 -3.18 -15.93
N ASP A 22 17.67 -4.44 -16.09
CA ASP A 22 16.29 -4.83 -16.29
C ASP A 22 15.50 -4.04 -15.25
N ALA A 23 14.94 -2.92 -15.69
CA ALA A 23 13.99 -2.14 -14.93
C ALA A 23 12.75 -3.03 -14.82
N THR A 24 12.81 -3.96 -13.88
CA THR A 24 11.64 -4.64 -13.35
C THR A 24 10.82 -3.53 -12.74
N ASN A 25 9.94 -2.94 -13.55
CA ASN A 25 8.92 -2.05 -13.05
C ASN A 25 8.26 -2.78 -11.87
N PRO A 26 8.22 -2.16 -10.68
CA PRO A 26 7.57 -2.80 -9.55
C PRO A 26 6.13 -3.16 -9.98
N PRO A 27 5.64 -4.36 -9.61
CA PRO A 27 4.28 -4.75 -9.95
C PRO A 27 3.34 -3.66 -9.46
N SER A 28 2.43 -3.22 -10.35
CA SER A 28 1.43 -2.24 -9.97
C SER A 28 0.68 -2.75 -8.75
N PRO A 29 0.43 -1.89 -7.73
CA PRO A 29 -0.31 -2.32 -6.55
C PRO A 29 -1.65 -2.92 -6.98
N PRO A 30 -2.12 -3.98 -6.31
CA PRO A 30 -3.39 -4.62 -6.64
C PRO A 30 -4.49 -3.57 -6.75
N GLN A 31 -5.08 -3.45 -7.94
CA GLN A 31 -6.17 -2.49 -8.14
C GLN A 31 -7.42 -3.05 -7.47
N MET A 32 -7.90 -2.33 -6.46
CA MET A 32 -9.19 -2.64 -5.84
C MET A 32 -10.30 -2.44 -6.88
N PRO A 33 -11.21 -3.41 -7.06
CA PRO A 33 -12.36 -3.23 -7.94
C PRO A 33 -13.15 -1.98 -7.56
N ALA A 34 -13.61 -1.20 -8.54
CA ALA A 34 -14.32 0.05 -8.28
C ALA A 34 -15.56 -0.14 -7.39
N ALA A 35 -16.22 -1.30 -7.50
CA ALA A 35 -17.35 -1.69 -6.66
C ALA A 35 -16.99 -1.82 -5.16
N CYS A 36 -15.73 -2.09 -4.83
CA CYS A 36 -15.28 -2.26 -3.44
C CYS A 36 -14.93 -0.94 -2.76
N LYS A 37 -14.77 0.16 -3.52
CA LYS A 37 -14.47 1.49 -2.97
C LYS A 37 -15.47 1.94 -1.89
N PRO A 38 -16.80 1.89 -2.10
CA PRO A 38 -17.77 2.29 -1.06
C PRO A 38 -17.69 1.39 0.19
N ILE A 39 -17.38 0.11 0.02
CA ILE A 39 -17.23 -0.84 1.13
C ILE A 39 -15.99 -0.46 1.97
N MET A 40 -14.88 -0.13 1.31
CA MET A 40 -13.67 0.33 1.98
C MET A 40 -13.88 1.68 2.69
N GLU A 41 -14.61 2.61 2.08
CA GLU A 41 -14.96 3.90 2.70
C GLU A 41 -15.81 3.71 3.96
N HIS A 42 -16.79 2.79 3.93
CA HIS A 42 -17.59 2.42 5.10
C HIS A 42 -16.70 1.87 6.21
N MET A 43 -15.85 0.88 5.91
CA MET A 43 -14.95 0.25 6.88
C MET A 43 -14.03 1.28 7.55
N MET A 44 -13.47 2.22 6.78
CA MET A 44 -12.63 3.29 7.32
C MET A 44 -13.41 4.27 8.20
N SER A 45 -14.67 4.54 7.87
CA SER A 45 -15.56 5.37 8.69
C SER A 45 -15.90 4.68 10.01
N SER A 46 -16.29 3.40 9.96
CA SER A 46 -16.59 2.59 11.14
C SER A 46 -15.38 2.43 12.05
N HIS A 47 -14.18 2.25 11.50
CA HIS A 47 -12.94 2.19 12.28
C HIS A 47 -12.73 3.45 13.12
N LYS A 48 -12.93 4.65 12.54
CA LYS A 48 -12.81 5.92 13.27
C LYS A 48 -13.83 6.04 14.40
N GLN A 49 -15.06 5.57 14.19
CA GLN A 49 -16.10 5.58 15.22
C GLN A 49 -15.76 4.62 16.36
N ILE A 50 -15.27 3.42 16.04
CA ILE A 50 -14.82 2.43 17.03
C ILE A 50 -13.63 2.99 17.81
N GLU A 51 -12.64 3.57 17.14
CA GLU A 51 -11.48 4.18 17.77
C GLU A 51 -11.90 5.31 18.74
N ALA A 52 -12.85 6.15 18.34
CA ALA A 52 -13.40 7.18 19.20
C ALA A 52 -14.12 6.59 20.43
N ALA A 53 -14.90 5.52 20.26
CA ALA A 53 -15.58 4.84 21.36
C ALA A 53 -14.59 4.16 22.33
N VAL A 54 -13.50 3.59 21.81
CA VAL A 54 -12.38 3.03 22.61
C VAL A 54 -11.71 4.14 23.41
N LYS A 55 -11.37 5.28 22.77
CA LYS A 55 -10.77 6.44 23.47
C LYS A 55 -11.68 7.00 24.55
N ALA A 56 -13.00 6.93 24.35
CA ALA A 56 -13.99 7.33 25.35
C ALA A 56 -14.23 6.27 26.45
N ASN A 57 -13.52 5.14 26.42
CA ASN A 57 -13.69 4.01 27.33
C ASN A 57 -15.15 3.54 27.46
N ASN A 58 -15.87 3.49 26.33
CA ASN A 58 -17.28 3.08 26.26
C ASN A 58 -17.42 1.69 25.62
N PRO A 59 -17.29 0.61 26.41
CA PRO A 59 -17.27 -0.76 25.87
C PRO A 59 -18.60 -1.17 25.22
N THR A 60 -19.74 -0.66 25.73
CA THR A 60 -21.05 -0.92 25.13
C THR A 60 -21.15 -0.34 23.73
N LEU A 61 -20.67 0.91 23.53
CA LEU A 61 -20.67 1.53 22.22
C LEU A 61 -19.71 0.82 21.25
N VAL A 62 -18.52 0.42 21.72
CA VAL A 62 -17.58 -0.38 20.92
C VAL A 62 -18.25 -1.68 20.45
N GLY A 63 -18.89 -2.42 21.35
CA GLY A 63 -19.59 -3.66 21.01
C GLY A 63 -20.68 -3.44 19.95
N ASN A 64 -21.51 -2.40 20.13
CA ASN A 64 -22.58 -2.07 19.18
C ASN A 64 -22.03 -1.70 17.79
N LEU A 65 -20.96 -0.91 17.72
CA LEU A 65 -20.35 -0.50 16.45
C LEU A 65 -19.69 -1.67 15.73
N VAL A 66 -19.00 -2.56 16.45
CA VAL A 66 -18.38 -3.76 15.87
C VAL A 66 -19.43 -4.72 15.31
N ILE A 67 -20.55 -4.92 16.02
CA ILE A 67 -21.66 -5.76 15.52
C ILE A 67 -22.28 -5.14 14.26
N ALA A 68 -22.50 -3.82 14.26
CA ALA A 68 -23.04 -3.12 13.10
C ALA A 68 -22.11 -3.26 11.88
N GLU A 69 -20.81 -3.07 12.07
CA GLU A 69 -19.80 -3.25 11.02
C GLU A 69 -19.76 -4.69 10.49
N HIS A 70 -19.82 -5.69 11.38
CA HIS A 70 -19.84 -7.09 10.99
C HIS A 70 -21.05 -7.41 10.11
N ASN A 71 -22.25 -7.00 10.51
CA ASN A 71 -23.47 -7.23 9.75
C ASN A 71 -23.45 -6.54 8.38
N TYR A 72 -22.89 -5.33 8.32
CA TYR A 72 -22.66 -4.63 7.06
C TYR A 72 -21.69 -5.41 6.16
N MET A 73 -20.53 -5.81 6.69
CA MET A 73 -19.50 -6.56 5.95
C MET A 73 -20.03 -7.88 5.39
N GLU A 74 -20.78 -8.65 6.19
CA GLU A 74 -21.41 -9.90 5.72
C GLU A 74 -22.33 -9.65 4.53
N SER A 75 -23.19 -8.62 4.62
CA SER A 75 -24.12 -8.26 3.55
C SER A 75 -23.40 -7.71 2.31
N ALA A 76 -22.38 -6.88 2.52
CA ALA A 76 -21.61 -6.24 1.45
C ALA A 76 -20.78 -7.26 0.66
N ILE A 77 -20.16 -8.23 1.34
CA ILE A 77 -19.42 -9.34 0.70
C ILE A 77 -20.36 -10.29 -0.01
N ALA A 78 -21.54 -10.60 0.57
CA ALA A 78 -22.54 -11.43 -0.11
C ALA A 78 -22.99 -10.82 -1.45
N GLN A 79 -23.05 -9.49 -1.53
CA GLN A 79 -23.40 -8.76 -2.75
C GLN A 79 -22.21 -8.55 -3.69
N ASN A 80 -20.98 -8.45 -3.16
CA ASN A 80 -19.75 -8.15 -3.89
C ASN A 80 -18.64 -9.12 -3.46
N PRO A 81 -18.71 -10.40 -3.85
CA PRO A 81 -17.79 -11.44 -3.40
C PRO A 81 -16.33 -11.17 -3.77
N GLU A 82 -16.08 -10.41 -4.84
CA GLU A 82 -14.76 -9.95 -5.27
C GLU A 82 -14.11 -8.96 -4.29
N CYS A 83 -14.92 -8.33 -3.43
CA CYS A 83 -14.47 -7.38 -2.41
C CYS A 83 -14.07 -8.06 -1.10
N LYS A 84 -14.16 -9.39 -1.02
CA LYS A 84 -13.71 -10.14 0.16
C LYS A 84 -12.23 -9.83 0.42
N PRO A 85 -11.87 -9.34 1.62
CA PRO A 85 -10.48 -9.02 1.94
C PRO A 85 -9.57 -10.23 1.68
N GLN A 86 -8.59 -10.07 0.78
CA GLN A 86 -7.62 -11.11 0.44
C GLN A 86 -6.46 -11.15 1.43
N HIS A 87 -6.71 -11.21 2.73
CA HIS A 87 -5.63 -11.34 3.72
C HIS A 87 -5.88 -12.47 4.70
N ARG A 88 -5.00 -13.49 4.60
CA ARG A 88 -4.55 -14.29 5.75
C ARG A 88 -4.20 -13.31 6.86
N MET A 89 -4.87 -13.40 8.00
CA MET A 89 -4.49 -12.67 9.20
C MET A 89 -2.99 -12.87 9.40
N GLN A 90 -2.21 -11.79 9.33
CA GLN A 90 -0.82 -11.87 9.77
C GLN A 90 -0.87 -12.23 11.26
N PRO A 91 -0.05 -13.19 11.73
CA PRO A 91 -0.05 -13.58 13.12
C PRO A 91 0.14 -12.33 13.98
N MET A 92 -0.70 -12.17 15.00
CA MET A 92 -0.54 -11.08 15.96
C MET A 92 0.89 -11.15 16.52
N PRO A 93 1.61 -10.02 16.60
CA PRO A 93 2.87 -9.99 17.31
C PRO A 93 2.62 -10.41 18.77
N PRO A 94 3.53 -11.20 19.37
CA PRO A 94 3.41 -11.57 20.78
C PRO A 94 3.39 -10.31 21.65
N GLN A 95 2.53 -10.30 22.68
CA GLN A 95 2.45 -9.23 23.69
C GLN A 95 3.61 -9.30 24.67
#